data_AF-A0A7Y0PG27-F1
#
_entry.id   AF-A0A7Y0PG27-F1
#
_cell.length_a   1.000
_cell.length_b   1.000
_cell.length_c   1.000
_cell.angle_alpha   90.00
_cell.angle_beta   90.00
_cell.angle_gamma   90.00
#
_symmetry.space_group_name_H-M   'P 1'
#
loop_
_entity.id
_entity.type
_entity.pdbx_description
1 polymer ?
#
loop_
_entity_poly.entity_id
_entity_poly.type
_entity_poly.pdbx_seq_one_letter_code
_entity_poly.pdbx_strand_id
1 'polypeptide(L)'
;MINGEEYQMKYRLRTTAALAVLAVTALAACDPAITEKGLAAPAPTTASAAPTTAAPTSPAPTTPAGPTFEESCAAYTKAFIDGSKGITDDSNKAIEEGWGLSTQNKNMRKRFDTMAKKVSAEAAKATDPKLKAEMTAAAKKIAAGAKSSKPGSFLSGDFQKLATSVDKTCGNN
;
A
#
# COMPACT_ATOMS: atom_id res chain seq x y z
N MET A 1 -5.98 54.95 18.88
CA MET A 1 -6.69 54.31 20.01
C MET A 1 -7.39 53.08 19.42
N ILE A 2 -6.66 51.98 19.19
CA ILE A 2 -6.30 50.88 20.12
C ILE A 2 -7.55 50.24 20.73
N ASN A 3 -7.96 49.08 20.20
CA ASN A 3 -8.07 47.81 20.93
C ASN A 3 -8.74 46.74 20.03
N GLY A 4 -7.91 45.87 19.46
CA GLY A 4 -8.33 44.64 18.77
C GLY A 4 -7.30 43.53 18.93
N GLU A 5 -6.43 43.65 19.94
CA GLU A 5 -5.46 42.64 20.38
C GLU A 5 -6.09 41.73 21.44
N GLU A 6 -7.03 40.90 21.02
CA GLU A 6 -7.36 39.67 21.74
C GLU A 6 -7.17 38.50 20.77
N TYR A 7 -6.69 37.37 21.29
CA TYR A 7 -6.33 36.12 20.59
C TYR A 7 -4.87 35.93 20.14
N GLN A 8 -3.93 36.68 20.73
CA GLN A 8 -2.55 36.22 20.88
C GLN A 8 -2.28 35.89 22.35
N MET A 9 -2.58 34.66 22.78
CA MET A 9 -1.90 33.94 23.87
C MET A 9 -2.77 32.76 24.30
N LYS A 10 -2.56 31.56 23.75
CA LYS A 10 -2.79 30.30 24.49
C LYS A 10 -2.26 29.02 23.82
N TYR A 11 -1.11 29.04 23.15
CA TYR A 11 -0.40 27.78 22.88
C TYR A 11 1.12 27.96 23.09
N ARG A 12 1.52 28.09 24.36
CA ARG A 12 2.91 27.93 24.78
C ARG A 12 3.27 26.44 24.74
N LEU A 13 4.03 26.09 23.71
CA LEU A 13 5.28 25.30 23.76
C LEU A 13 5.40 24.19 24.83
N ARG A 14 5.14 22.94 24.45
CA ARG A 14 5.74 21.65 24.92
C ARG A 14 5.41 20.63 23.80
N THR A 15 6.27 19.85 23.18
CA THR A 15 7.41 19.05 23.64
C THR A 15 8.17 18.56 22.40
N THR A 16 9.49 18.63 22.43
CA THR A 16 10.41 17.94 21.51
C THR A 16 10.12 16.44 21.42
N ALA A 17 9.94 15.92 20.20
CA ALA A 17 10.11 14.49 19.91
C ALA A 17 11.05 14.37 18.71
N ALA A 18 12.27 13.92 18.98
CA ALA A 18 13.27 13.57 17.98
C ALA A 18 12.75 12.40 17.13
N LEU A 19 12.64 12.62 15.82
CA LEU A 19 12.41 11.53 14.88
C LEU A 19 13.73 10.79 14.68
N ALA A 20 13.87 9.65 15.35
CA ALA A 20 14.93 8.69 15.12
C ALA A 20 14.78 8.10 13.71
N VAL A 21 15.81 8.28 12.88
CA VAL A 21 15.92 7.67 11.55
C VAL A 21 16.26 6.19 11.75
N LEU A 22 15.29 5.30 11.51
CA LEU A 22 15.55 3.86 11.44
C LEU A 22 16.21 3.54 10.10
N ALA A 23 17.45 3.06 10.18
CA ALA A 23 18.21 2.56 9.05
C ALA A 23 17.60 1.24 8.55
N VAL A 24 17.24 1.20 7.27
CA VAL A 24 16.81 -0.03 6.60
C VAL A 24 18.06 -0.82 6.21
N THR A 25 18.29 -1.95 6.88
CA THR A 25 19.31 -2.93 6.49
C THR A 25 18.85 -3.69 5.26
N ALA A 26 19.54 -3.50 4.13
CA ALA A 26 19.37 -4.30 2.94
C ALA A 26 19.91 -5.72 3.20
N LEU A 27 19.03 -6.73 3.24
CA LEU A 27 19.45 -8.12 3.27
C LEU A 27 19.83 -8.58 1.85
N ALA A 28 21.02 -9.15 1.78
CA ALA A 28 21.68 -9.68 0.60
C ALA A 28 20.83 -10.72 -0.15
N ALA A 29 20.70 -10.52 -1.47
CA ALA A 29 20.29 -11.57 -2.39
C ALA A 29 21.46 -12.55 -2.55
N CYS A 30 21.26 -13.77 -2.05
CA CYS A 30 22.13 -14.91 -2.34
C CYS A 30 21.74 -15.44 -3.73
N ASP A 31 22.66 -15.31 -4.68
CA ASP A 31 22.57 -15.91 -6.00
C ASP A 31 23.48 -17.14 -6.01
N PRO A 32 22.97 -18.32 -6.38
CA PRO A 32 23.86 -19.27 -7.03
C PRO A 32 23.17 -19.93 -8.21
N ALA A 33 23.49 -19.46 -9.41
CA ALA A 33 23.66 -20.36 -10.54
C ALA A 33 24.53 -19.69 -11.60
N ILE A 34 25.72 -20.26 -11.89
CA ILE A 34 26.11 -20.72 -13.24
C ILE A 34 27.18 -21.82 -13.10
N THR A 35 26.82 -23.01 -13.56
CA THR A 35 27.70 -24.12 -13.97
C THR A 35 28.37 -23.76 -15.29
N GLU A 36 29.69 -23.97 -15.46
CA GLU A 36 30.30 -24.32 -16.76
C GLU A 36 31.45 -25.34 -16.64
N LYS A 37 31.42 -26.27 -17.60
CA LYS A 37 32.34 -27.36 -18.05
C LYS A 37 33.84 -27.12 -17.81
N GLY A 38 34.74 -28.08 -17.59
CA GLY A 38 34.82 -29.51 -17.97
C GLY A 38 36.10 -29.75 -18.78
N LEU A 39 36.93 -30.77 -18.46
CA LEU A 39 37.90 -31.48 -19.35
C LEU A 39 38.55 -32.70 -18.61
N ALA A 40 38.71 -33.81 -19.34
CA ALA A 40 38.97 -35.22 -18.94
C ALA A 40 40.46 -35.56 -18.61
N ALA A 41 40.96 -36.74 -18.17
CA ALA A 41 40.61 -38.19 -18.10
C ALA A 41 41.65 -38.92 -17.17
N PRO A 42 41.86 -40.27 -17.09
CA PRO A 42 41.00 -41.49 -17.16
C PRO A 42 41.13 -42.49 -15.94
N ALA A 43 40.12 -43.38 -15.76
CA ALA A 43 39.97 -44.76 -15.20
C ALA A 43 41.00 -45.38 -14.17
N PRO A 44 40.65 -46.40 -13.30
CA PRO A 44 39.68 -47.50 -13.56
C PRO A 44 38.87 -48.15 -12.37
N THR A 45 37.85 -48.94 -12.75
CA THR A 45 37.25 -50.16 -12.12
C THR A 45 36.69 -50.18 -10.69
N THR A 46 35.36 -50.39 -10.53
CA THR A 46 34.68 -51.64 -10.08
C THR A 46 33.25 -51.40 -9.53
N ALA A 47 32.42 -52.44 -9.61
CA ALA A 47 31.08 -52.65 -9.04
C ALA A 47 29.87 -52.02 -9.77
N SER A 48 29.24 -52.85 -10.60
CA SER A 48 27.88 -52.63 -11.12
C SER A 48 26.86 -53.05 -10.05
N ALA A 49 26.28 -52.07 -9.37
CA ALA A 49 24.98 -52.21 -8.70
C ALA A 49 23.97 -51.41 -9.53
N ALA A 50 22.92 -52.08 -10.01
CA ALA A 50 21.91 -51.44 -10.85
C ALA A 50 21.21 -50.31 -10.07
N PRO A 51 21.22 -49.05 -10.55
CA PRO A 51 20.43 -47.99 -9.95
C PRO A 51 18.96 -48.20 -10.35
N THR A 52 18.11 -48.51 -9.38
CA THR A 52 16.66 -48.38 -9.56
C THR A 52 16.39 -46.93 -9.90
N THR A 53 16.04 -46.68 -11.17
CA THR A 53 15.68 -45.35 -11.66
C THR A 53 14.35 -44.98 -11.03
N ALA A 54 14.40 -44.18 -9.97
CA ALA A 54 13.21 -43.49 -9.49
C ALA A 54 12.75 -42.55 -10.61
N ALA A 55 11.52 -42.74 -11.08
CA ALA A 55 10.92 -41.86 -12.08
C ALA A 55 10.97 -40.41 -11.57
N PRO A 56 11.29 -39.42 -12.42
CA PRO A 56 11.20 -38.02 -12.03
C PRO A 56 9.73 -37.73 -11.70
N THR A 57 9.43 -37.55 -10.42
CA THR A 57 8.16 -36.95 -9.98
C THR A 57 8.11 -35.56 -10.58
N SER A 58 7.29 -35.40 -11.61
CA SER A 58 6.97 -34.11 -12.20
C SER A 58 6.54 -33.17 -11.05
N PRO A 59 7.17 -31.99 -10.87
CA PRO A 59 6.73 -31.06 -9.86
C PRO A 59 5.28 -30.70 -10.15
N ALA A 60 4.40 -30.99 -9.19
CA ALA A 60 3.00 -30.62 -9.29
C ALA A 60 2.92 -29.10 -9.56
N PRO A 61 1.98 -28.64 -10.40
CA PRO A 61 1.84 -27.22 -10.68
C PRO A 61 1.59 -26.47 -9.37
N THR A 62 2.60 -25.73 -8.91
CA THR A 62 2.45 -24.83 -7.78
C THR A 62 1.52 -23.72 -8.22
N THR A 63 0.30 -23.72 -7.69
CA THR A 63 -0.61 -22.59 -7.86
C THR A 63 0.11 -21.36 -7.30
N PRO A 64 0.16 -20.23 -8.03
CA PRO A 64 0.73 -19.01 -7.48
C PRO A 64 0.05 -18.70 -6.14
N ALA A 65 0.84 -18.66 -5.06
CA ALA A 65 0.33 -18.20 -3.79
C ALA A 65 -0.13 -16.75 -3.97
N GLY A 66 -1.37 -16.45 -3.57
CA GLY A 66 -1.84 -15.07 -3.52
C GLY A 66 -1.04 -14.26 -2.49
N PRO A 67 -1.19 -12.93 -2.48
CA PRO A 67 -0.45 -12.07 -1.56
C PRO A 67 -0.72 -12.45 -0.11
N THR A 68 0.29 -12.30 0.75
CA THR A 68 0.13 -12.47 2.20
C THR A 68 -0.75 -11.37 2.78
N PHE A 69 -1.10 -11.51 4.06
CA PHE A 69 -1.81 -10.48 4.79
C PHE A 69 -0.99 -9.18 4.84
N GLU A 70 0.30 -9.23 5.17
CA GLU A 70 1.14 -8.02 5.27
C GLU A 70 1.29 -7.33 3.92
N GLU A 71 1.48 -8.09 2.83
CA GLU A 71 1.56 -7.54 1.47
C GLU A 71 0.25 -6.84 1.07
N SER A 72 -0.89 -7.46 1.39
CA SER A 72 -2.22 -6.88 1.14
C SER A 72 -2.44 -5.60 1.96
N CYS A 73 -2.00 -5.59 3.22
CA CYS A 73 -2.05 -4.41 4.08
C CYS A 73 -1.13 -3.29 3.61
N ALA A 74 0.09 -3.60 3.18
CA ALA A 74 1.00 -2.61 2.60
C ALA A 74 0.40 -1.96 1.35
N ALA A 75 -0.20 -2.74 0.46
CA ALA A 75 -0.89 -2.23 -0.72
C ALA A 75 -2.11 -1.36 -0.35
N TYR A 76 -2.89 -1.78 0.65
CA TYR A 76 -4.04 -1.04 1.13
C TYR A 76 -3.65 0.32 1.74
N THR A 77 -2.69 0.32 2.66
CA THR A 77 -2.13 1.54 3.28
C THR A 77 -1.53 2.46 2.22
N LYS A 78 -0.78 1.91 1.27
CA LYS A 78 -0.21 2.69 0.15
C LYS A 78 -1.30 3.38 -0.67
N ALA A 79 -2.43 2.73 -0.94
CA ALA A 79 -3.53 3.36 -1.67
C ALA A 79 -4.06 4.62 -0.96
N PHE A 80 -4.17 4.58 0.38
CA PHE A 80 -4.57 5.72 1.19
C PHE A 80 -3.52 6.84 1.22
N ILE A 81 -2.25 6.50 1.39
CA ILE A 81 -1.14 7.47 1.37
C ILE A 81 -1.09 8.17 0.02
N ASP A 82 -1.06 7.40 -1.08
CA ASP A 82 -0.93 7.94 -2.44
C ASP A 82 -2.10 8.87 -2.78
N GLY A 83 -3.33 8.49 -2.40
CA GLY A 83 -4.46 9.37 -2.67
C GLY A 83 -4.56 10.55 -1.72
N SER A 84 -4.14 10.44 -0.45
CA SER A 84 -4.04 11.60 0.45
C SER A 84 -3.02 12.62 -0.05
N LYS A 85 -1.85 12.15 -0.51
CA LYS A 85 -0.86 12.99 -1.18
C LYS A 85 -1.45 13.66 -2.41
N GLY A 86 -2.16 12.90 -3.25
CA GLY A 86 -2.82 13.45 -4.43
C GLY A 86 -3.86 14.54 -4.11
N ILE A 87 -4.57 14.42 -2.98
CA ILE A 87 -5.50 15.47 -2.51
C ILE A 87 -4.72 16.73 -2.09
N THR A 88 -3.62 16.57 -1.38
CA THR A 88 -2.74 17.69 -1.00
C THR A 88 -2.18 18.39 -2.23
N ASP A 89 -1.68 17.63 -3.21
CA ASP A 89 -1.17 18.16 -4.47
C ASP A 89 -2.27 18.93 -5.23
N ASP A 90 -3.47 18.35 -5.33
CA ASP A 90 -4.62 19.01 -5.96
C ASP A 90 -5.05 20.28 -5.20
N SER A 91 -4.87 20.31 -3.87
CA SER A 91 -5.17 21.48 -3.02
C SER A 91 -4.16 22.60 -3.20
N ASN A 92 -2.86 22.27 -3.26
CA ASN A 92 -1.81 23.25 -3.55
C ASN A 92 -1.99 23.83 -4.94
N LYS A 93 -2.25 22.98 -5.94
CA LYS A 93 -2.54 23.41 -7.30
C LYS A 93 -3.78 24.30 -7.37
N ALA A 94 -4.81 24.00 -6.57
CA ALA A 94 -6.00 24.84 -6.49
C ALA A 94 -5.70 26.25 -5.97
N ILE A 95 -4.73 26.39 -5.05
CA ILE A 95 -4.29 27.70 -4.53
C ILE A 95 -3.46 28.42 -5.60
N GLU A 96 -2.48 27.74 -6.19
CA GLU A 96 -1.57 28.30 -7.20
C GLU A 96 -2.29 28.79 -8.45
N GLU A 97 -3.29 28.03 -8.91
CA GLU A 97 -4.05 28.33 -10.13
C GLU A 97 -5.40 29.03 -9.86
N GLY A 98 -5.70 29.36 -8.60
CA GLY A 98 -6.94 30.07 -8.22
C GLY A 98 -8.22 29.30 -8.57
N TRP A 99 -8.24 27.97 -8.40
CA TRP A 99 -9.39 27.16 -8.75
C TRP A 99 -10.63 27.51 -7.92
N GLY A 100 -11.73 27.77 -8.61
CA GLY A 100 -13.05 27.84 -7.98
C GLY A 100 -13.50 26.49 -7.39
N LEU A 101 -14.46 26.54 -6.46
CA LEU A 101 -14.97 25.37 -5.74
C LEU A 101 -15.49 24.26 -6.66
N SER A 102 -16.05 24.60 -7.82
CA SER A 102 -16.51 23.63 -8.82
C SER A 102 -15.36 22.75 -9.34
N THR A 103 -14.24 23.38 -9.73
CA THR A 103 -13.04 22.69 -10.22
C THR A 103 -12.37 21.87 -9.12
N GLN A 104 -12.29 22.41 -7.90
CA GLN A 104 -11.78 21.67 -6.74
C GLN A 104 -12.62 20.41 -6.47
N ASN A 105 -13.95 20.55 -6.41
CA ASN A 105 -14.85 19.42 -6.20
C ASN A 105 -14.74 18.39 -7.34
N LYS A 106 -14.63 18.82 -8.59
CA LYS A 106 -14.44 17.91 -9.74
C LYS A 106 -13.15 17.09 -9.61
N ASN A 107 -12.04 17.73 -9.28
CA ASN A 107 -10.76 17.04 -9.10
C ASN A 107 -10.79 16.10 -7.89
N MET A 108 -11.39 16.53 -6.78
CA MET A 108 -11.51 15.69 -5.58
C MET A 108 -12.40 14.46 -5.83
N ARG A 109 -13.50 14.59 -6.57
CA ARG A 109 -14.31 13.44 -7.00
C ARG A 109 -13.49 12.46 -7.86
N LYS A 110 -12.72 12.97 -8.81
CA LYS A 110 -11.84 12.15 -9.67
C LYS A 110 -10.78 11.41 -8.83
N ARG A 111 -10.23 12.07 -7.82
CA ARG A 111 -9.25 11.49 -6.89
C ARG A 111 -9.85 10.34 -6.09
N PHE A 112 -11.03 10.53 -5.51
CA PHE A 112 -11.75 9.47 -4.81
C PHE A 112 -12.13 8.32 -5.74
N ASP A 113 -12.62 8.59 -6.95
CA ASP A 113 -12.95 7.53 -7.92
C ASP A 113 -11.72 6.67 -8.26
N THR A 114 -10.58 7.32 -8.50
CA THR A 114 -9.30 6.63 -8.77
C THR A 114 -8.87 5.78 -7.57
N MET A 115 -8.96 6.32 -6.36
CA MET A 115 -8.61 5.59 -5.15
C MET A 115 -9.54 4.39 -4.93
N ALA A 116 -10.87 4.57 -5.08
CA ALA A 116 -11.84 3.49 -4.92
C ALA A 116 -11.54 2.32 -5.86
N LYS A 117 -11.20 2.62 -7.13
CA LYS A 117 -10.79 1.61 -8.11
C LYS A 117 -9.53 0.88 -7.69
N LYS A 118 -8.50 1.58 -7.22
CA LYS A 118 -7.27 0.98 -6.71
C LYS A 118 -7.53 0.06 -5.52
N VAL A 119 -8.24 0.56 -4.50
CA VAL A 119 -8.57 -0.23 -3.29
C VAL A 119 -9.40 -1.46 -3.68
N SER A 120 -10.37 -1.32 -4.58
CA SER A 120 -11.16 -2.46 -5.07
C SER A 120 -10.31 -3.48 -5.83
N ALA A 121 -9.32 -3.05 -6.61
CA ALA A 121 -8.42 -3.94 -7.33
C ALA A 121 -7.50 -4.71 -6.38
N GLU A 122 -7.00 -4.07 -5.32
CA GLU A 122 -6.20 -4.76 -4.29
C GLU A 122 -7.07 -5.71 -3.46
N ALA A 123 -8.31 -5.32 -3.13
CA ALA A 123 -9.26 -6.18 -2.44
C ALA A 123 -9.55 -7.47 -3.22
N ALA A 124 -9.57 -7.40 -4.55
CA ALA A 124 -9.80 -8.57 -5.40
C ALA A 124 -8.67 -9.61 -5.27
N LYS A 125 -7.44 -9.15 -5.04
CA LYS A 125 -6.23 -9.98 -4.92
C LYS A 125 -6.03 -10.53 -3.49
N ALA A 126 -6.53 -9.82 -2.48
CA ALA A 126 -6.37 -10.20 -1.08
C ALA A 126 -6.89 -11.63 -0.81
N THR A 127 -6.07 -12.41 -0.12
CA THR A 127 -6.37 -13.81 0.26
C THR A 127 -7.09 -13.89 1.61
N ASP A 128 -6.76 -12.99 2.54
CA ASP A 128 -7.45 -12.90 3.83
C ASP A 128 -8.89 -12.39 3.66
N PRO A 129 -9.90 -13.16 4.10
CA PRO A 129 -11.30 -12.82 3.84
C PRO A 129 -11.77 -11.58 4.61
N LYS A 130 -11.22 -11.33 5.81
CA LYS A 130 -11.62 -10.19 6.65
C LYS A 130 -11.09 -8.89 6.07
N LEU A 131 -9.80 -8.85 5.72
CA LEU A 131 -9.15 -7.73 5.05
C LEU A 131 -9.81 -7.47 3.68
N LYS A 132 -10.08 -8.51 2.89
CA LYS A 132 -10.80 -8.38 1.63
C LYS A 132 -12.16 -7.72 1.79
N ALA A 133 -12.94 -8.14 2.78
CA ALA A 133 -14.25 -7.55 3.06
C ALA A 133 -14.13 -6.08 3.48
N GLU A 134 -13.15 -5.75 4.32
CA GLU A 134 -12.88 -4.38 4.75
C GLU A 134 -12.46 -3.47 3.57
N MET A 135 -11.47 -3.89 2.79
CA MET A 135 -11.01 -3.14 1.62
C MET A 135 -12.16 -2.93 0.61
N THR A 136 -12.99 -3.96 0.40
CA THR A 136 -14.18 -3.85 -0.46
C THR A 136 -15.18 -2.84 0.09
N ALA A 137 -15.44 -2.85 1.39
CA ALA A 137 -16.34 -1.88 2.03
C ALA A 137 -15.78 -0.45 1.97
N ALA A 138 -14.46 -0.29 2.15
CA ALA A 138 -13.79 0.98 2.03
C ALA A 138 -13.86 1.52 0.60
N ALA A 139 -13.55 0.70 -0.41
CA ALA A 139 -13.69 1.05 -1.82
C ALA A 139 -15.10 1.55 -2.16
N LYS A 140 -16.14 0.87 -1.65
CA LYS A 140 -17.54 1.31 -1.84
C LYS A 140 -17.82 2.67 -1.21
N LYS A 141 -17.35 2.92 0.01
CA LYS A 141 -17.52 4.23 0.69
C LYS A 141 -16.77 5.34 -0.04
N ILE A 142 -15.54 5.08 -0.49
CA ILE A 142 -14.75 6.04 -1.28
C ILE A 142 -15.47 6.33 -2.62
N ALA A 143 -15.99 5.30 -3.30
CA ALA A 143 -16.76 5.48 -4.54
C ALA A 143 -18.05 6.29 -4.31
N ALA A 144 -18.72 6.14 -3.17
CA ALA A 144 -19.85 6.98 -2.79
C ALA A 144 -19.42 8.43 -2.54
N GLY A 145 -18.29 8.64 -1.85
CA GLY A 145 -17.66 9.95 -1.68
C GLY A 145 -17.32 10.63 -3.02
N ALA A 146 -16.84 9.87 -3.99
CA ALA A 146 -16.57 10.34 -5.36
C ALA A 146 -17.84 10.80 -6.11
N LYS A 147 -19.00 10.25 -5.76
CA LYS A 147 -20.31 10.61 -6.35
C LYS A 147 -21.04 11.68 -5.54
N SER A 148 -20.54 12.03 -4.36
CA SER A 148 -21.17 13.02 -3.48
C SER A 148 -21.22 14.40 -4.11
N SER A 149 -22.33 15.11 -3.88
CA SER A 149 -22.44 16.52 -4.23
C SER A 149 -21.44 17.38 -3.45
N LYS A 150 -21.02 16.94 -2.26
CA LYS A 150 -20.07 17.62 -1.36
C LYS A 150 -18.87 16.70 -1.03
N PRO A 151 -17.93 16.51 -1.96
CA PRO A 151 -16.78 15.63 -1.76
C PRO A 151 -15.86 16.11 -0.61
N GLY A 152 -15.79 17.42 -0.34
CA GLY A 152 -15.02 17.96 0.79
C GLY A 152 -15.57 17.51 2.15
N SER A 153 -16.90 17.39 2.31
CA SER A 153 -17.48 16.87 3.56
C SER A 153 -17.17 15.40 3.79
N PHE A 154 -17.05 14.62 2.71
CA PHE A 154 -16.59 13.23 2.80
C PHE A 154 -15.11 13.18 3.23
N LEU A 155 -14.26 14.05 2.65
CA LEU A 155 -12.84 14.16 3.02
C LEU A 155 -12.64 14.42 4.52
N SER A 156 -13.33 15.42 5.07
CA SER A 156 -13.19 15.82 6.47
C SER A 156 -13.89 14.89 7.46
N GLY A 157 -14.67 13.91 6.98
CA GLY A 157 -15.47 13.02 7.81
C GLY A 157 -15.12 11.56 7.57
N ASP A 158 -15.91 10.90 6.71
CA ASP A 158 -15.82 9.44 6.54
C ASP A 158 -14.49 8.98 5.95
N PHE A 159 -13.82 9.79 5.13
CA PHE A 159 -12.48 9.46 4.63
C PHE A 159 -11.46 9.30 5.77
N GLN A 160 -11.48 10.19 6.78
CA GLN A 160 -10.58 10.08 7.94
C GLN A 160 -10.89 8.82 8.75
N LYS A 161 -12.17 8.51 8.97
CA LYS A 161 -12.57 7.27 9.66
C LYS A 161 -12.10 6.03 8.92
N LEU A 162 -12.11 6.05 7.59
CA LEU A 162 -11.57 4.95 6.77
C LEU A 162 -10.07 4.82 6.96
N ALA A 163 -9.31 5.91 6.90
CA ALA A 163 -7.87 5.89 7.14
C ALA A 163 -7.54 5.30 8.52
N THR A 164 -8.25 5.72 9.57
CA THR A 164 -8.11 5.13 10.92
C THR A 164 -8.49 3.66 10.98
N SER A 165 -9.44 3.19 10.16
CA SER A 165 -9.77 1.77 10.06
C SER A 165 -8.60 0.98 9.48
N VAL A 166 -7.95 1.51 8.44
CA VAL A 166 -6.76 0.88 7.84
C VAL A 166 -5.67 0.70 8.89
N ASP A 167 -5.37 1.73 9.66
CA ASP A 167 -4.35 1.65 10.72
C ASP A 167 -4.70 0.60 11.78
N LYS A 168 -5.97 0.49 12.17
CA LYS A 168 -6.42 -0.51 13.14
C LYS A 168 -6.33 -1.93 12.62
N THR A 169 -6.66 -2.16 11.36
CA THR A 169 -6.68 -3.50 10.76
C THR A 169 -5.28 -3.96 10.38
N CYS A 170 -4.45 -3.04 9.86
CA CYS A 170 -3.11 -3.36 9.38
C CYS A 170 -1.99 -3.12 10.41
N GLY A 171 -2.25 -2.39 11.49
CA GLY A 171 -1.26 -2.13 12.56
C GLY A 171 -1.28 -3.13 13.73
N ASN A 172 -2.22 -4.07 13.75
CA ASN A 172 -2.44 -5.02 14.86
C ASN A 172 -2.01 -6.48 14.54
N ASN A 173 -1.10 -6.70 13.58
CA ASN A 173 -0.58 -8.05 13.26
C ASN A 173 0.89 -8.19 13.66
#